data_AF-A0A9Q1IWN3-F1
#
_entry.id   AF-A0A9Q1IWN3-F1
#
_cell.length_a   1.000
_cell.length_b   1.000
_cell.length_c   1.000
_cell.angle_alpha   90.00
_cell.angle_beta   90.00
_cell.angle_gamma   90.00
#
_symmetry.space_group_name_H-M   'P 1'
#
loop_
_entity.id
_entity.type
_entity.pdbx_description
1 polymer ?
#
loop_
_entity_poly.entity_id
_entity_poly.type
_entity_poly.pdbx_seq_one_letter_code
_entity_poly.pdbx_strand_id
1 'polypeptide(L)'
;MTDCSLPRVWIIGSSLIARLRAHLGAFGLDQNLGLDCQITWAGRGGRRWEHLMPLLRSKRADIRDDPDVMVIHLGGNSIGRHPPSLELAGSDRDYRIWP
;
A
#
# COMPACT_ATOMS: atom_id res chain seq x y z
N MET A 1 -7.75 19.81 -25.83
CA MET A 1 -8.02 18.35 -25.91
C MET A 1 -7.07 17.66 -24.95
N THR A 2 -7.44 17.59 -23.67
CA THR A 2 -6.66 16.85 -22.66
C THR A 2 -6.99 15.37 -22.81
N ASP A 3 -5.95 14.54 -22.82
CA ASP A 3 -6.03 13.08 -22.90
C ASP A 3 -6.99 12.55 -21.81
N CYS A 4 -8.13 11.97 -22.22
CA CYS A 4 -9.27 11.68 -21.36
C CYS A 4 -9.14 10.29 -20.72
N SER A 5 -7.98 9.99 -20.12
CA SER A 5 -7.81 8.74 -19.40
C SER A 5 -8.33 8.87 -17.97
N LEU A 6 -9.12 7.89 -17.52
CA LEU A 6 -9.63 7.85 -16.16
C LEU A 6 -8.47 7.75 -15.16
N PRO A 7 -8.55 8.44 -13.99
CA PRO A 7 -7.53 8.33 -12.96
C PRO A 7 -7.28 6.88 -12.55
N ARG A 8 -6.01 6.49 -12.47
CA ARG A 8 -5.56 5.16 -12.06
C ARG A 8 -5.33 5.16 -10.55
N VAL A 9 -6.02 4.27 -9.85
CA VAL A 9 -5.93 4.17 -8.39
C VAL A 9 -5.36 2.81 -8.01
N TRP A 10 -4.30 2.78 -7.22
CA TRP A 10 -3.81 1.56 -6.60
C TRP A 10 -4.31 1.45 -5.17
N ILE A 11 -5.01 0.37 -4.84
CA ILE A 11 -5.38 0.04 -3.45
C ILE A 11 -4.53 -1.16 -3.00
N ILE A 12 -3.57 -0.90 -2.12
CA ILE A 12 -2.59 -1.87 -1.64
C ILE A 12 -2.85 -2.16 -0.17
N GLY A 13 -2.90 -3.43 0.20
CA GLY A 13 -3.00 -3.75 1.63
C GLY A 13 -2.89 -5.20 2.02
N SER A 14 -3.37 -5.48 3.23
CA SER A 14 -3.30 -6.80 3.86
C SER A 14 -4.43 -7.74 3.40
N SER A 15 -4.79 -8.71 4.24
CA SER A 15 -5.97 -9.55 4.06
C SER A 15 -7.27 -8.75 4.03
N LEU A 16 -7.34 -7.57 4.65
CA LEU A 16 -8.55 -6.73 4.61
C LEU A 16 -8.87 -6.28 3.18
N ILE A 17 -7.87 -5.77 2.45
CA ILE A 17 -8.04 -5.37 1.04
C ILE A 17 -8.35 -6.58 0.16
N ALA A 18 -7.73 -7.73 0.42
CA ALA A 18 -8.02 -8.96 -0.32
C ALA A 18 -9.48 -9.41 -0.13
N ARG A 19 -9.98 -9.35 1.11
CA ARG A 19 -11.36 -9.70 1.45
C ARG A 19 -12.37 -8.71 0.89
N LEU A 20 -12.06 -7.41 0.92
CA LEU A 20 -12.92 -6.38 0.33
C LEU A 20 -13.10 -6.64 -1.18
N ARG A 21 -12.00 -6.82 -1.93
CA ARG A 21 -12.07 -7.16 -3.36
C ARG A 21 -12.88 -8.44 -3.60
N ALA A 22 -12.64 -9.48 -2.81
CA ALA A 22 -13.37 -10.74 -2.93
C ALA A 22 -14.87 -10.56 -2.64
N HIS A 23 -15.22 -9.73 -1.64
CA HIS A 23 -16.59 -9.40 -1.30
C HIS A 23 -17.29 -8.65 -2.46
N LEU A 24 -16.64 -7.62 -3.01
CA LEU A 24 -17.17 -6.90 -4.18
C LEU A 24 -17.46 -7.88 -5.34
N GLY A 25 -16.51 -8.77 -5.63
CA GLY A 25 -16.68 -9.80 -6.66
C GLY A 25 -17.82 -10.80 -6.37
N ALA A 26 -17.92 -11.28 -5.14
CA ALA A 26 -18.93 -12.26 -4.74
C ALA A 26 -20.37 -11.71 -4.82
N PHE A 27 -20.54 -10.39 -4.62
CA PHE A 27 -21.84 -9.74 -4.66
C PHE A 27 -22.10 -8.97 -5.97
N GLY A 28 -21.20 -9.07 -6.96
CA GLY A 28 -21.35 -8.36 -8.23
C GLY A 28 -21.34 -6.84 -8.09
N LEU A 29 -20.70 -6.32 -7.05
CA LEU A 29 -20.57 -4.88 -6.81
C LEU A 29 -19.49 -4.28 -7.71
N ASP A 30 -19.62 -2.98 -7.98
CA ASP A 30 -18.65 -2.25 -8.78
C ASP A 30 -17.25 -2.32 -8.15
N GLN A 31 -16.28 -2.78 -8.93
CA GLN A 31 -14.89 -2.88 -8.53
C GLN A 31 -14.20 -1.51 -8.44
N ASN A 32 -14.83 -0.46 -8.97
CA ASN A 32 -14.38 0.93 -8.85
C ASN A 32 -15.14 1.70 -7.75
N LEU A 33 -15.94 1.00 -6.92
CA LEU A 33 -16.67 1.60 -5.79
C LEU A 33 -17.64 2.73 -6.18
N GLY A 34 -18.13 2.73 -7.42
CA GLY A 34 -18.97 3.80 -7.97
C GLY A 34 -18.21 5.07 -8.34
N LEU A 35 -16.87 5.03 -8.38
CA LEU A 35 -16.02 6.16 -8.73
C LEU A 35 -15.62 6.12 -10.21
N ASP A 36 -15.49 7.29 -10.82
CA ASP A 36 -15.02 7.45 -12.20
C ASP A 36 -13.48 7.32 -12.27
N CYS A 37 -12.98 6.10 -12.03
CA CYS A 37 -11.57 5.78 -11.97
C CYS A 37 -11.32 4.31 -12.32
N GLN A 38 -10.06 3.93 -12.48
CA GLN A 38 -9.64 2.54 -12.66
C GLN A 38 -8.89 2.06 -11.42
N ILE A 39 -9.51 1.17 -10.64
CA ILE A 39 -8.91 0.64 -9.41
C ILE A 39 -8.16 -0.67 -9.66
N THR A 40 -6.85 -0.64 -9.39
CA THR A 40 -6.01 -1.84 -9.30
C THR A 40 -5.89 -2.30 -7.85
N TRP A 41 -6.48 -3.47 -7.57
CA TRP A 41 -6.52 -4.07 -6.25
C TRP A 41 -5.33 -4.99 -5.98
N ALA A 42 -4.51 -4.64 -4.99
CA ALA A 42 -3.40 -5.45 -4.52
C ALA A 42 -3.53 -5.75 -3.02
N GLY A 43 -4.42 -6.66 -2.65
CA GLY A 43 -4.52 -7.21 -1.29
C GLY A 43 -3.80 -8.56 -1.16
N ARG A 44 -3.07 -8.79 -0.06
CA ARG A 44 -2.48 -10.11 0.27
C ARG A 44 -2.43 -10.34 1.77
N GLY A 45 -2.85 -11.52 2.21
CA GLY A 45 -2.74 -11.94 3.61
C GLY A 45 -1.29 -11.90 4.12
N GLY A 46 -1.11 -11.55 5.40
CA GLY A 46 0.20 -11.48 6.04
C GLY A 46 1.13 -10.38 5.51
N ARG A 47 0.66 -9.46 4.65
CA ARG A 47 1.50 -8.37 4.14
C ARG A 47 1.91 -7.42 5.28
N ARG A 48 3.21 -7.08 5.31
CA ARG A 48 3.91 -6.25 6.30
C ARG A 48 4.50 -5.01 5.62
N TRP A 49 4.95 -4.02 6.39
CA TRP A 49 5.61 -2.82 5.86
C TRP A 49 6.84 -3.14 5.01
N GLU A 50 7.69 -4.07 5.45
CA GLU A 50 8.89 -4.51 4.71
C GLU A 50 8.58 -5.10 3.31
N HIS A 51 7.35 -5.59 3.10
CA HIS A 51 6.91 -6.14 1.81
C HIS A 51 6.41 -5.06 0.83
N LEU A 52 6.22 -3.81 1.28
CA LEU A 52 5.65 -2.74 0.44
C LEU A 52 6.61 -2.31 -0.66
N MET A 53 7.85 -1.98 -0.33
CA MET A 53 8.83 -1.50 -1.32
C MET A 53 9.13 -2.52 -2.43
N PRO A 54 9.35 -3.82 -2.13
CA PRO A 54 9.47 -4.84 -3.17
C PRO A 54 8.23 -4.92 -4.08
N LEU A 55 7.03 -4.81 -3.51
CA LEU A 55 5.79 -4.81 -4.29
C LEU A 55 5.71 -3.60 -5.24
N LEU A 56 5.96 -2.40 -4.75
CA LEU A 56 5.88 -1.19 -5.59
C LEU A 56 6.88 -1.25 -6.75
N ARG A 57 8.12 -1.70 -6.48
CA ARG A 57 9.12 -1.89 -7.53
C ARG A 57 8.67 -2.91 -8.57
N SER A 58 8.10 -4.03 -8.14
CA SER A 58 7.57 -5.05 -9.05
C SER A 58 6.42 -4.53 -9.90
N LYS A 59 5.53 -3.69 -9.36
CA LYS A 59 4.40 -3.13 -10.12
C LYS A 59 4.86 -2.05 -11.09
N ARG A 60 5.81 -1.21 -10.69
CA ARG A 60 6.37 -0.15 -11.54
C ARG A 60 7.19 -0.67 -12.73
N ALA A 61 7.60 -1.93 -12.72
CA ALA A 61 8.23 -2.56 -13.88
C ALA A 61 7.31 -2.59 -15.12
N ASP A 62 5.99 -2.49 -14.92
CA ASP A 62 5.02 -2.26 -15.98
C ASP A 62 4.65 -0.76 -16.01
N ILE A 63 5.42 0.04 -16.76
CA ILE A 63 5.28 1.51 -16.85
C ILE A 63 3.85 1.93 -17.26
N ARG A 64 3.09 1.07 -17.92
CA ARG A 64 1.71 1.35 -18.34
C ARG A 64 0.72 1.35 -17.17
N ASP A 65 1.14 0.94 -15.97
CA ASP A 65 0.26 0.71 -14.83
C ASP A 65 0.48 1.69 -13.66
N ASP A 66 1.37 2.68 -13.78
CA ASP A 66 1.65 3.64 -12.69
C ASP A 66 0.37 4.39 -12.24
N PRO A 67 0.12 4.54 -10.92
CA PRO A 67 -1.11 5.15 -10.42
C PRO A 67 -0.99 6.68 -10.34
N ASP A 68 -2.11 7.36 -10.56
CA ASP A 68 -2.28 8.78 -10.17
C ASP A 68 -2.49 8.91 -8.65
N VAL A 69 -3.16 7.91 -8.05
CA VAL A 69 -3.47 7.86 -6.62
C VAL A 69 -3.12 6.51 -6.04
N MET A 70 -2.42 6.51 -4.91
CA MET A 70 -2.08 5.28 -4.18
C MET A 70 -2.64 5.29 -2.76
N VAL A 71 -3.47 4.30 -2.44
CA VAL A 71 -4.03 4.06 -1.12
C VAL A 71 -3.33 2.86 -0.49
N ILE A 72 -2.70 3.06 0.66
CA ILE A 72 -1.98 2.00 1.38
C ILE A 72 -2.68 1.73 2.71
N HIS A 73 -3.25 0.53 2.83
CA HIS A 73 -3.82 0.00 4.07
C HIS A 73 -2.98 -1.17 4.60
N LEU A 74 -1.90 -0.83 5.30
CA LEU A 74 -0.93 -1.75 5.90
C LEU A 74 -0.61 -1.35 7.34
N GLY A 75 0.03 -2.24 8.08
CA GLY A 75 0.55 -1.97 9.42
C GLY A 75 0.20 -3.03 10.45
N GLY A 76 -1.03 -3.56 10.44
CA GLY A 76 -1.49 -4.52 11.45
C GLY A 76 -0.56 -5.73 11.64
N ASN A 77 -0.06 -6.34 10.56
CA ASN A 77 0.86 -7.49 10.63
C ASN A 77 2.31 -7.12 11.03
N SER A 78 2.61 -5.83 11.22
CA SER A 78 3.94 -5.33 11.58
C SER A 78 4.02 -4.89 13.04
N ILE A 79 2.88 -4.74 13.71
CA ILE A 79 2.81 -4.41 15.14
C ILE A 79 3.47 -5.54 15.94
N GLY A 80 4.32 -5.17 16.91
CA GLY A 80 4.99 -6.11 17.82
C GLY A 80 6.09 -6.96 17.18
N ARG A 81 6.44 -6.73 15.91
CA ARG A 81 7.50 -7.48 15.20
C ARG A 81 8.87 -6.82 15.19
N HIS A 82 8.94 -5.54 15.57
CA HIS A 82 10.21 -4.98 15.99
C HIS A 82 10.33 -5.31 17.48
N PRO A 83 11.38 -6.03 17.91
CA PRO A 83 11.75 -5.97 19.32
C PRO A 83 11.88 -4.50 19.69
N PRO A 84 11.56 -4.08 20.93
CA PRO A 84 11.93 -2.74 21.38
C PRO A 84 13.38 -2.54 20.98
N SER A 85 13.59 -1.61 20.05
CA SER A 85 14.88 -1.39 19.44
C SER A 85 15.90 -1.22 20.56
N LEU A 86 17.14 -1.63 20.29
CA LEU A 86 18.33 -1.33 21.07
C LEU A 86 18.60 0.19 21.28
N GLU A 87 17.59 1.05 21.20
CA GLU A 87 17.67 2.49 21.54
C GLU A 87 17.98 2.75 23.01
N LEU A 88 17.82 1.74 23.88
CA LEU A 88 18.26 1.81 25.28
C LEU A 88 19.69 1.30 25.52
N ALA A 89 20.44 0.92 24.47
CA ALA A 89 21.81 0.39 24.62
C ALA A 89 22.92 1.31 24.07
N GLY A 90 22.63 2.56 23.68
CA GLY A 90 23.64 3.42 23.07
C GLY A 90 23.39 4.92 23.03
N SER A 91 22.52 5.46 23.88
CA SER A 91 22.33 6.92 24.02
C SER A 91 23.46 7.54 24.86
N ASP A 92 24.66 7.58 24.29
CA ASP A 92 25.72 8.50 24.72
C ASP A 92 26.44 9.14 23.53
N ARG A 93 25.73 9.44 22.44
CA ARG A 93 26.28 10.25 21.34
C ARG A 93 25.30 11.27 20.79
N ASP A 94 25.55 12.51 21.19
CA ASP A 94 25.39 13.75 20.44
C ASP A 94 24.13 13.88 19.55
N TYR A 95 23.08 14.45 20.14
CA TYR A 95 22.08 15.19 19.39
C TYR A 95 22.72 16.49 18.84
N ARG A 96 23.49 16.38 17.75
CA ARG A 96 23.74 17.55 16.90
C ARG A 96 22.45 17.91 16.19
N ILE A 97 21.78 18.93 16.70
CA ILE A 97 20.82 19.74 15.97
C ILE A 97 21.55 20.23 14.70
N TRP A 98 21.10 19.78 13.53
CA TRP A 98 21.50 20.37 12.25
C TRP A 98 20.48 21.47 11.88
N PRO A 99 20.95 22.53 11.19
CA PRO A 99 20.30 23.84 11.08
C PRO A 99 19.06 23.87 10.18
#